data_AF-A0A2D5YXC5-F1
#
_entry.id   AF-A0A2D5YXC5-F1
#
_cell.length_a   1.000
_cell.length_b   1.000
_cell.length_c   1.000
_cell.angle_alpha   90.00
_cell.angle_beta   90.00
_cell.angle_gamma   90.00
#
_symmetry.space_group_name_H-M   'P 1'
#
loop_
_entity.id
_entity.type
_entity.pdbx_description
1 polymer ?
#
loop_
_entity_poly.entity_id
_entity_poly.type
_entity_poly.pdbx_seq_one_letter_code
_entity_poly.pdbx_strand_id
1 'polypeptide(L)'
;MARHPQPRRARASVVPFVYLLPDHINPAAIEASCLALIRRPERFAKTAVGWILREMSRHNELLVKQFLDRNIQYFSAESLNNAAKYFDKDTRSHYRALRRS
;
A
#
# COMPACT_ATOMS: atom_id res chain seq x y z
N MET A 1 -21.34 -1.75 -28.60
CA MET A 1 -21.48 -2.48 -27.32
C MET A 1 -20.17 -2.43 -26.55
N ALA A 2 -20.08 -1.55 -25.55
CA ALA A 2 -18.87 -1.32 -24.77
C ALA A 2 -18.65 -2.45 -23.74
N ARG A 3 -17.46 -3.05 -23.72
CA ARG A 3 -17.09 -4.11 -22.76
C ARG A 3 -16.79 -3.45 -21.41
N HIS A 4 -17.54 -3.85 -20.38
CA HIS A 4 -17.28 -3.50 -18.99
C HIS A 4 -15.86 -3.90 -18.55
N PRO A 5 -15.08 -3.03 -17.89
CA PRO A 5 -13.79 -3.41 -17.34
C PRO A 5 -14.00 -4.29 -16.10
N GLN A 6 -13.42 -5.49 -16.11
CA GLN A 6 -13.57 -6.48 -15.04
C GLN A 6 -12.70 -6.11 -13.82
N PRO A 7 -13.29 -5.86 -12.63
CA PRO A 7 -12.56 -5.39 -11.44
C PRO A 7 -11.66 -6.45 -10.76
N ARG A 8 -11.56 -7.67 -11.32
CA ARG A 8 -10.84 -8.81 -10.72
C ARG A 8 -9.39 -9.00 -11.19
N ARG A 9 -8.96 -8.37 -12.29
CA ARG A 9 -7.58 -8.50 -12.78
C ARG A 9 -6.55 -7.74 -11.93
N ALA A 10 -6.95 -6.64 -11.26
CA ALA A 10 -6.02 -5.82 -10.49
C ALA A 10 -5.52 -6.47 -9.18
N ARG A 11 -6.20 -7.50 -8.67
CA ARG A 11 -5.74 -8.21 -7.45
C ARG A 11 -4.68 -9.28 -7.75
N ALA A 12 -4.74 -9.90 -8.92
CA ALA A 12 -3.87 -11.04 -9.25
C ALA A 12 -2.44 -10.62 -9.57
N SER A 13 -2.19 -9.37 -9.95
CA SER A 13 -0.87 -8.95 -10.41
C SER A 13 0.10 -8.51 -9.30
N VAL A 14 -0.34 -8.27 -8.06
CA VAL A 14 0.55 -7.68 -7.03
C VAL A 14 0.65 -8.50 -5.74
N VAL A 15 -0.40 -9.26 -5.39
CA VAL A 15 -0.39 -10.12 -4.19
C VAL A 15 0.65 -11.26 -4.24
N PRO A 16 0.94 -11.90 -5.39
CA PRO A 16 1.95 -12.96 -5.44
C PRO A 16 3.37 -12.46 -5.09
N PHE A 17 3.67 -11.19 -5.38
CA PHE A 17 5.00 -10.62 -5.12
C PHE A 17 5.28 -10.38 -3.63
N VAL A 18 4.24 -10.31 -2.80
CA VAL A 18 4.38 -10.13 -1.34
C VAL A 18 5.00 -11.37 -0.68
N TYR A 19 4.80 -12.56 -1.26
CA TYR A 19 5.33 -13.83 -0.74
C TYR A 19 6.64 -14.26 -1.41
N LEU A 20 7.10 -13.53 -2.43
CA LEU A 20 8.34 -13.79 -3.17
C LEU A 20 9.43 -12.78 -2.79
N LEU A 21 9.65 -12.54 -1.50
CA LEU A 21 10.79 -11.75 -1.03
C LEU A 21 12.04 -12.63 -0.76
N PRO A 22 12.74 -13.17 -1.79
CA PRO A 22 14.18 -13.35 -1.71
C PRO A 22 14.86 -12.27 -2.56
N ASP A 23 15.63 -11.38 -1.93
CA ASP A 23 16.75 -10.50 -2.40
C ASP A 23 16.75 -9.82 -3.80
N HIS A 24 15.74 -10.02 -4.66
CA HIS A 24 15.80 -9.70 -6.09
C HIS A 24 14.65 -8.82 -6.57
N ILE A 25 13.65 -8.53 -5.73
CA ILE A 25 12.60 -7.58 -6.12
C ILE A 25 13.07 -6.15 -5.88
N ASN A 26 13.12 -5.37 -6.96
CA ASN A 26 13.46 -3.95 -6.92
C ASN A 26 12.38 -3.16 -6.14
N PRO A 27 12.72 -2.57 -4.97
CA PRO A 27 11.76 -1.79 -4.17
C PRO A 27 11.10 -0.66 -4.97
N ALA A 28 11.81 -0.07 -5.94
CA ALA A 28 11.26 0.98 -6.79
C ALA A 28 10.11 0.49 -7.69
N ALA A 29 10.16 -0.76 -8.17
CA ALA A 29 9.09 -1.33 -8.99
C ALA A 29 7.82 -1.59 -8.15
N ILE A 30 7.98 -2.06 -6.91
CA ILE A 30 6.88 -2.21 -5.96
C ILE A 30 6.29 -0.84 -5.62
N GLU A 31 7.14 0.15 -5.34
CA GLU A 31 6.70 1.51 -5.03
C GLU A 31 5.89 2.13 -6.17
N ALA A 32 6.37 2.02 -7.41
CA ALA A 32 5.65 2.50 -8.59
C ALA A 32 4.27 1.82 -8.76
N SER A 33 4.20 0.51 -8.50
CA SER A 33 2.95 -0.25 -8.54
C SER A 33 1.98 0.19 -7.44
N CYS A 34 2.48 0.39 -6.22
CA CYS A 34 1.70 0.89 -5.08
C CYS A 34 1.18 2.30 -5.35
N LEU A 35 2.00 3.17 -5.93
CA LEU A 35 1.62 4.53 -6.30
C LEU A 35 0.48 4.53 -7.33
N ALA A 36 0.56 3.67 -8.34
CA ALA A 36 -0.48 3.53 -9.35
C ALA A 36 -1.79 2.98 -8.77
N LEU A 37 -1.74 2.12 -7.75
CA LEU A 37 -2.91 1.52 -7.13
C LEU A 37 -3.56 2.40 -6.05
N ILE A 38 -2.78 3.11 -5.22
CA ILE A 38 -3.33 3.88 -4.09
C ILE A 38 -4.18 5.06 -4.56
N ARG A 39 -3.85 5.62 -5.72
CA ARG A 39 -4.59 6.73 -6.35
C ARG A 39 -5.92 6.30 -6.97
N ARG A 40 -6.15 5.00 -7.12
CA ARG A 40 -7.39 4.49 -7.70
C ARG A 40 -8.56 4.62 -6.72
N PRO A 41 -9.79 4.92 -7.19
CA PRO A 41 -10.95 5.05 -6.32
C PRO A 41 -11.38 3.73 -5.69
N GLU A 42 -11.07 2.58 -6.31
CA GLU A 42 -11.52 1.27 -5.86
C GLU A 42 -10.90 0.90 -4.51
N ARG A 43 -11.77 0.63 -3.52
CA ARG A 43 -11.36 0.18 -2.18
C ARG A 43 -10.36 -0.97 -2.22
N PHE A 44 -10.57 -1.94 -3.10
CA PHE A 44 -9.71 -3.12 -3.20
C PHE A 44 -8.29 -2.80 -3.66
N ALA A 45 -8.08 -1.78 -4.50
CA ALA A 45 -6.75 -1.35 -4.90
C ALA A 45 -5.98 -0.78 -3.70
N LYS A 46 -6.65 0.09 -2.91
CA LYS A 46 -6.08 0.67 -1.69
C LYS A 46 -5.79 -0.38 -0.62
N THR A 47 -6.70 -1.33 -0.41
CA THR A 47 -6.47 -2.44 0.54
C THR A 47 -5.26 -3.27 0.14
N ALA A 48 -5.08 -3.59 -1.16
CA ALA A 48 -3.92 -4.32 -1.64
C ALA A 48 -2.60 -3.58 -1.36
N VAL A 49 -2.56 -2.27 -1.58
CA VAL A 49 -1.40 -1.43 -1.19
C VAL A 49 -1.11 -1.54 0.30
N GLY A 50 -2.13 -1.49 1.15
CA GLY A 50 -1.98 -1.67 2.59
C GLY A 50 -1.31 -3.00 2.97
N TRP A 51 -1.65 -4.10 2.29
CA TRP A 51 -1.03 -5.41 2.52
C TRP A 51 0.42 -5.48 2.04
N ILE A 52 0.73 -4.89 0.88
CA ILE A 52 2.09 -4.86 0.35
C ILE A 52 2.99 -4.06 1.29
N LEU A 53 2.56 -2.86 1.69
CA LEU A 53 3.32 -2.01 2.60
C LEU A 53 3.47 -2.63 3.99
N ARG A 54 2.47 -3.39 4.44
CA ARG A 54 2.56 -4.16 5.68
C ARG A 54 3.75 -5.11 5.67
N GLU A 55 3.90 -5.92 4.63
CA GLU A 55 5.04 -6.85 4.58
C GLU A 55 6.36 -6.10 4.35
N MET A 56 6.38 -5.05 3.51
CA MET A 56 7.58 -4.22 3.35
C MET A 56 8.04 -3.58 4.66
N SER A 57 7.11 -3.14 5.52
CA SER A 57 7.46 -2.50 6.80
C SER A 57 8.24 -3.42 7.75
N ARG A 58 8.14 -4.75 7.59
CA ARG A 58 8.92 -5.72 8.36
C ARG A 58 10.40 -5.72 8.00
N HIS A 59 10.73 -5.32 6.77
CA HIS A 59 12.09 -5.33 6.22
C HIS A 59 12.68 -3.93 6.13
N ASN A 60 11.88 -2.93 5.74
CA ASN A 60 12.30 -1.55 5.57
C ASN A 60 11.16 -0.59 5.95
N GLU A 61 11.06 -0.32 7.25
CA GLU A 61 10.08 0.61 7.80
C GLU A 61 10.25 2.04 7.25
N LEU A 62 11.49 2.50 7.05
CA LEU A 62 11.78 3.85 6.57
C LEU A 62 11.18 4.11 5.18
N LEU A 63 11.29 3.15 4.26
CA LEU A 63 10.70 3.24 2.93
C LEU A 63 9.18 3.39 3.00
N VAL A 64 8.53 2.62 3.88
CA VAL A 64 7.07 2.71 4.05
C VAL A 64 6.65 4.05 4.65
N LYS A 65 7.40 4.58 5.63
CA LYS A 65 7.15 5.92 6.18
C LYS A 65 7.24 7.00 5.10
N GLN A 66 8.32 7.00 4.32
CA GLN A 66 8.49 7.94 3.20
C GLN A 66 7.36 7.83 2.15
N PHE A 67 6.87 6.61 1.88
CA PHE A 67 5.74 6.42 0.99
C PHE A 67 4.45 7.02 1.56
N LEU A 68 4.19 6.82 2.86
CA LEU A 68 3.03 7.38 3.55
C LEU A 68 3.10 8.92 3.54
N ASP A 69 4.22 9.52 3.92
CA ASP A 69 4.41 10.97 3.94
C ASP A 69 4.03 11.62 2.60
N ARG A 70 4.42 10.98 1.48
CA ARG A 70 4.14 11.48 0.13
C ARG A 70 2.69 11.25 -0.34
N ASN A 71 1.98 10.26 0.20
CA ASN A 71 0.75 9.75 -0.39
C ASN A 71 -0.44 9.62 0.57
N ILE A 72 -0.31 10.08 1.83
CA ILE A 72 -1.28 9.85 2.90
C ILE A 72 -2.72 10.24 2.53
N GLN A 73 -2.89 11.31 1.74
CA GLN A 73 -4.18 11.79 1.24
C GLN A 73 -4.96 10.74 0.43
N TYR A 74 -4.28 9.78 -0.19
CA TYR A 74 -4.91 8.72 -0.97
C TYR A 74 -5.34 7.52 -0.13
N PHE A 75 -4.84 7.40 1.11
CA PHE A 75 -5.12 6.25 1.97
C PHE A 75 -6.53 6.27 2.54
N SER A 76 -7.18 5.11 2.48
CA SER A 76 -8.32 4.81 3.35
C SER A 76 -7.84 4.47 4.76
N ALA A 77 -8.72 4.59 5.76
CA ALA A 77 -8.42 4.17 7.13
C ALA A 77 -7.97 2.70 7.20
N GLU A 78 -8.59 1.82 6.41
CA GLU A 78 -8.25 0.41 6.32
C GLU A 78 -6.85 0.19 5.74
N SER A 79 -6.56 0.79 4.57
CA SER A 79 -5.24 0.64 3.93
C SER A 79 -4.10 1.17 4.82
N LEU A 80 -4.33 2.27 5.53
CA LEU A 80 -3.36 2.82 6.48
C LEU A 80 -3.17 1.89 7.69
N ASN A 81 -4.25 1.35 8.26
CA ASN A 81 -4.16 0.43 9.38
C ASN A 81 -3.41 -0.85 9.03
N ASN A 82 -3.54 -1.33 7.78
CA ASN A 82 -2.76 -2.46 7.30
C ASN A 82 -1.29 -2.08 7.15
N ALA A 83 -0.98 -0.99 6.45
CA ALA A 83 0.40 -0.54 6.21
C ALA A 83 1.18 -0.28 7.51
N ALA A 84 0.54 0.36 8.50
CA ALA A 84 1.14 0.70 9.79
C ALA A 84 0.96 -0.37 10.88
N LYS A 85 0.69 -1.64 10.49
CA LYS A 85 0.39 -2.73 11.44
C LYS A 85 1.53 -3.01 12.42
N TYR A 86 2.78 -2.84 11.98
CA TYR A 86 3.96 -3.13 12.79
C TYR A 86 4.64 -1.88 13.37
N PHE A 87 4.19 -0.69 12.99
CA PHE A 87 4.68 0.56 13.58
C PHE A 87 4.31 0.64 15.06
N ASP A 88 5.11 1.38 15.82
CA ASP A 88 4.80 1.75 17.20
C ASP A 88 3.52 2.59 17.29
N LYS A 89 3.01 2.72 18.52
CA LYS A 89 1.74 3.38 18.80
C LYS A 89 1.74 4.86 18.41
N ASP A 90 2.86 5.55 18.60
CA ASP A 90 2.97 7.00 18.38
C ASP A 90 3.03 7.28 16.88
N THR A 91 3.87 6.55 16.16
CA THR A 91 3.94 6.61 14.69
C THR A 91 2.58 6.30 14.06
N ARG A 92 1.88 5.25 14.52
CA ARG A 92 0.55 4.92 13.99
C ARG A 92 -0.47 6.03 14.27
N SER A 93 -0.41 6.66 15.44
CA SER A 93 -1.30 7.75 15.81
C SER A 93 -1.04 9.00 14.98
N HIS A 94 0.24 9.32 14.73
CA HIS A 94 0.67 10.39 13.83
C HIS A 94 0.04 10.26 12.44
N TYR A 95 0.22 9.13 11.75
CA TYR A 95 -0.34 8.96 10.41
C TYR A 95 -1.87 8.93 10.38
N ARG A 96 -2.52 8.46 11.45
CA ARG A 96 -3.99 8.53 11.57
C ARG A 96 -4.49 9.96 11.68
N ALA A 97 -3.76 10.84 12.37
CA ALA A 97 -4.06 12.26 12.44
C ALA A 97 -3.81 12.93 11.08
N LEU A 98 -2.67 12.66 10.45
CA LEU A 98 -2.31 13.23 9.14
C LEU A 98 -3.28 12.85 8.01
N ARG A 99 -3.88 11.65 8.06
CA ARG A 99 -4.92 11.25 7.10
C ARG A 99 -6.26 11.97 7.29
N ARG A 100 -6.46 12.65 8.42
CA ARG A 100 -7.72 13.35 8.76
C ARG A 100 -7.64 14.86 8.53
N SER A 101 -6.42 15.42 8.43
CA SER A 101 -6.18 16.81 7.99
C SER A 101 -6.35 16.92 6.49
#